data_AF-A0AAY4A3D9-F1
#
_entry.id   AF-A0AAY4A3D9-F1
#
_cell.length_a   1.000
_cell.length_b   1.000
_cell.length_c   1.000
_cell.angle_alpha   90.00
_cell.angle_beta   90.00
_cell.angle_gamma   90.00
#
_symmetry.space_group_name_H-M   'P 1'
#
loop_
_entity.id
_entity.type
_entity.pdbx_description
1 polymer ?
#
loop_
_entity_poly.entity_id
_entity_poly.type
_entity_poly.pdbx_seq_one_letter_code
_entity_poly.pdbx_strand_id
1 'polypeptide(L)'
;MQRDAMVESLRVTELRALLSAMGQVKTGPKRELLQRVLRLVGAACGPELLGHIQQQYSSRQAAKTPGRTRGRRSGAAHPEPVPAVKMIDLPFYQALDTLVQPTALVSRYCQFILCCFFCCCCKHICCYNSLVVHSDPYLILIPCRTCYTECVGIEEDQYPPNFSLVVNEEVQPVTCRYPSNKPGVEPCRPCIPVDVTSSLNLCDAQQSVSIFWGDFGKRYSFAVLLVRVLSAEELLTELRKSAVERADQRRSRKLHGDPESEITTTRLCVALTCPLAKMRLSVPCSAASCAHLQCFDALFYLQMNKRKPTWTCPVCDKPAPFSHLVIDGLLSEILDSTDGSVEEIEYLADGSWRPVGGQEDQELSRRPLCHISGVSFDFPAAASLRSRLPPWSSFSVFLSYWHHFTCNISM
;
A
#
# COMPACT_ATOMS: atom_id res chain seq x y z
N MET A 1 -2.00 -16.94 34.83
CA MET A 1 -0.85 -16.04 35.11
C MET A 1 0.43 -16.45 34.38
N GLN A 2 1.12 -17.55 34.74
CA GLN A 2 2.38 -17.91 34.02
C GLN A 2 2.14 -18.38 32.57
N ARG A 3 0.99 -19.02 32.29
CA ARG A 3 0.60 -19.55 30.97
C ARG A 3 0.21 -18.46 29.97
N ASP A 4 -0.55 -17.47 30.42
CA ASP A 4 -0.99 -16.35 29.59
C ASP A 4 0.22 -15.49 29.19
N ALA A 5 1.15 -15.26 30.12
CA ALA A 5 2.41 -14.57 29.86
C ALA A 5 3.29 -15.32 28.84
N MET A 6 3.28 -16.66 28.84
CA MET A 6 3.98 -17.46 27.82
C MET A 6 3.36 -17.24 26.43
N VAL A 7 2.03 -17.25 26.33
CA VAL A 7 1.28 -17.07 25.07
C VAL A 7 1.41 -15.63 24.54
N GLU A 8 1.39 -14.63 25.41
CA GLU A 8 1.61 -13.22 25.07
C GLU A 8 3.00 -12.95 24.48
N SER A 9 3.99 -13.75 24.88
CA SER A 9 5.36 -13.69 24.34
C SER A 9 5.51 -14.32 22.94
N LEU A 10 4.50 -15.03 22.45
CA LEU A 10 4.54 -15.70 21.15
C LEU A 10 4.39 -14.71 19.99
N ARG A 11 5.07 -15.02 18.88
CA ARG A 11 5.02 -14.29 17.61
C ARG A 11 3.75 -14.65 16.85
N VAL A 12 3.39 -13.83 15.86
CA VAL A 12 2.24 -14.08 14.97
C VAL A 12 2.35 -15.44 14.28
N THR A 13 3.54 -15.82 13.82
CA THR A 13 3.78 -17.12 13.18
C THR A 13 3.54 -18.30 14.11
N GLU A 14 3.97 -18.19 15.37
CA GLU A 14 3.76 -19.20 16.41
C GLU A 14 2.28 -19.28 16.82
N LEU A 15 1.61 -18.13 16.99
CA LEU A 15 0.17 -18.08 17.24
C LEU A 15 -0.63 -18.69 16.08
N ARG A 16 -0.20 -18.43 14.83
CA ARG A 16 -0.80 -19.04 13.63
C ARG A 16 -0.54 -20.54 13.54
N ALA A 17 0.65 -20.99 13.89
CA ALA A 17 0.99 -22.41 13.93
C ALA A 17 0.17 -23.15 14.99
N LEU A 18 0.03 -22.56 16.19
CA LEU A 18 -0.84 -23.09 17.25
C LEU A 18 -2.31 -23.13 16.81
N LEU A 19 -2.83 -22.05 16.23
CA LEU A 19 -4.20 -22.03 15.71
C LEU A 19 -4.39 -23.05 14.59
N SER A 20 -3.41 -23.21 13.70
CA SER A 20 -3.45 -24.20 12.63
C SER A 20 -3.45 -25.63 13.16
N ALA A 21 -2.65 -25.94 14.19
CA ALA A 21 -2.63 -27.24 14.84
C ALA A 21 -3.96 -27.56 15.53
N MET A 22 -4.65 -26.53 16.03
CA MET A 22 -5.97 -26.66 16.67
C MET A 22 -7.15 -26.54 15.68
N GLY A 23 -6.89 -26.51 14.37
CA GLY A 23 -7.93 -26.39 13.34
C GLY A 23 -8.66 -25.04 13.33
N GLN A 24 -8.05 -23.99 13.85
CA GLN A 24 -8.62 -22.65 14.02
C GLN A 24 -8.15 -21.67 12.93
N VAL A 25 -8.93 -20.61 12.73
CA VAL A 25 -8.65 -19.57 11.74
C VAL A 25 -7.34 -18.82 12.07
N LYS A 26 -6.37 -18.92 11.16
CA LYS A 26 -5.00 -18.37 11.27
C LYS A 26 -4.82 -16.94 10.73
N THR A 27 -5.87 -16.29 10.27
CA THR A 27 -5.82 -14.93 9.69
C THR A 27 -6.19 -13.86 10.72
N GLY A 28 -5.60 -12.68 10.59
CA GLY A 28 -5.86 -11.54 11.46
C GLY A 28 -4.60 -10.92 12.07
N PRO A 29 -4.73 -9.73 12.69
CA PRO A 29 -3.66 -9.04 13.40
C PRO A 29 -3.25 -9.80 14.67
N LYS A 30 -2.03 -9.55 15.17
CA LYS A 30 -1.47 -10.25 16.34
C LYS A 30 -2.42 -10.30 17.53
N ARG A 31 -3.08 -9.18 17.83
CA ARG A 31 -4.01 -9.05 18.98
C ARG A 31 -5.18 -10.02 18.89
N GLU A 32 -5.75 -10.21 17.70
CA GLU A 32 -6.85 -11.15 17.49
C GLU A 32 -6.40 -12.60 17.55
N LEU A 33 -5.26 -12.92 16.94
CA LEU A 33 -4.68 -14.26 17.00
C LEU A 33 -4.34 -14.64 18.44
N LEU A 34 -3.75 -13.71 19.18
CA LEU A 34 -3.44 -13.85 20.60
C LEU A 34 -4.70 -14.10 21.42
N GLN A 35 -5.75 -13.30 21.22
CA GLN A 35 -7.01 -13.44 21.94
C GLN A 35 -7.74 -14.76 21.60
N ARG A 36 -7.58 -15.29 20.38
CA ARG A 36 -8.08 -16.62 20.01
C ARG A 36 -7.30 -17.72 20.72
N VAL A 37 -5.97 -17.66 20.74
CA VAL A 37 -5.13 -18.65 21.45
C VAL A 37 -5.39 -18.62 22.96
N LEU A 38 -5.48 -17.44 23.56
CA LEU A 38 -5.81 -17.30 25.00
C LEU A 38 -7.20 -17.86 25.34
N ARG A 39 -8.20 -17.65 24.46
CA ARG A 39 -9.53 -18.29 24.62
C ARG A 39 -9.46 -19.81 24.56
N LEU A 40 -8.65 -20.38 23.68
CA LEU A 40 -8.46 -21.84 23.59
C LEU A 40 -7.78 -22.38 24.85
N VAL A 41 -6.76 -21.69 25.35
CA VAL A 41 -6.07 -22.04 26.60
C VAL A 41 -7.00 -21.96 27.82
N GLY A 42 -7.98 -21.04 27.81
CA GLY A 42 -8.98 -20.89 28.87
C GLY A 42 -10.19 -21.83 28.80
N ALA A 43 -10.61 -22.25 27.60
CA ALA A 43 -11.86 -22.99 27.39
C ALA A 43 -11.67 -24.51 27.17
N ALA A 44 -10.51 -24.97 26.69
CA ALA A 44 -10.26 -26.37 26.37
C ALA A 44 -8.79 -26.72 26.67
N CYS A 45 -8.53 -27.22 27.88
CA CYS A 45 -7.19 -27.63 28.28
C CYS A 45 -6.84 -29.01 27.70
N GLY A 46 -6.51 -29.04 26.41
CA GLY A 46 -5.93 -30.23 25.77
C GLY A 46 -4.44 -30.37 26.12
N PRO A 47 -3.97 -31.54 26.57
CA PRO A 47 -2.54 -31.76 26.87
C PRO A 47 -1.63 -31.55 25.65
N GLU A 48 -2.16 -31.74 24.43
CA GLU A 48 -1.44 -31.51 23.17
C GLU A 48 -1.11 -30.02 22.94
N LEU A 49 -2.07 -29.11 23.16
CA LEU A 49 -1.87 -27.67 23.02
C LEU A 49 -0.81 -27.16 24.02
N LEU A 50 -0.84 -27.68 25.25
CA LEU A 50 0.16 -27.35 26.27
C LEU A 50 1.54 -27.89 25.91
N GLY A 51 1.63 -29.11 25.36
CA GLY A 51 2.88 -29.68 24.86
C GLY A 51 3.51 -28.82 23.77
N HIS A 52 2.72 -28.35 22.81
CA HIS A 52 3.21 -27.46 21.74
C HIS A 52 3.66 -26.10 22.27
N ILE A 53 2.91 -25.49 23.20
CA ILE A 53 3.29 -24.20 23.81
C ILE A 53 4.59 -24.36 24.62
N GLN A 54 4.73 -25.43 25.40
CA GLN A 54 5.93 -25.70 26.18
C GLN A 54 7.14 -26.00 25.30
N GLN A 55 6.97 -26.74 24.20
CA GLN A 55 8.04 -27.01 23.25
C GLN A 55 8.55 -25.72 22.61
N GLN A 56 7.65 -24.86 22.10
CA GLN A 56 8.05 -23.59 21.48
C GLN A 56 8.70 -22.63 22.49
N TYR A 57 8.20 -22.60 23.72
CA TYR A 57 8.79 -21.80 24.78
C TYR A 57 10.16 -22.34 25.24
N SER A 58 10.33 -23.67 25.32
CA SER A 58 11.60 -24.31 25.68
C SER A 58 12.66 -24.15 24.60
N SER A 59 12.29 -24.26 23.31
CA SER A 59 13.17 -23.95 22.19
C SER A 59 13.65 -22.48 22.22
N ARG A 60 12.78 -21.56 22.65
CA ARG A 60 13.15 -20.15 22.86
C ARG A 60 14.10 -19.94 24.04
N GLN A 61 13.94 -20.68 25.13
CA GLN A 61 14.85 -20.57 26.27
C GLN A 61 16.22 -21.20 25.98
N ALA A 62 16.26 -22.33 25.27
CA ALA A 62 17.51 -22.97 24.84
C ALA A 62 18.35 -22.06 23.91
N ALA A 63 17.69 -21.25 23.07
CA ALA A 63 18.34 -20.26 22.21
C ALA A 63 18.87 -19.02 22.96
N LYS A 64 18.57 -18.85 24.26
CA LYS A 64 18.97 -17.70 25.08
C LYS A 64 20.12 -17.97 26.05
N THR A 65 20.52 -19.23 26.25
CA THR A 65 21.63 -19.59 27.17
C THR A 65 22.96 -19.76 26.43
N PRO A 66 24.03 -19.00 26.75
CA PRO A 66 25.34 -19.24 26.19
C PRO A 66 26.07 -20.37 26.94
N GLY A 67 26.14 -21.55 26.28
CA GLY A 67 27.23 -22.53 26.39
C GLY A 67 27.19 -23.57 27.52
N ARG A 68 27.08 -24.86 27.15
CA ARG A 68 27.99 -25.93 27.64
C ARG A 68 27.93 -27.16 26.71
N THR A 69 29.11 -27.59 26.28
CA THR A 69 29.40 -28.75 25.45
C THR A 69 28.97 -30.08 26.09
N ARG A 70 28.33 -30.96 25.30
CA ARG A 70 28.60 -32.41 25.30
C ARG A 70 27.91 -33.14 24.14
N GLY A 71 28.70 -33.94 23.39
CA GLY A 71 28.27 -35.27 22.95
C GLY A 71 27.70 -35.43 21.54
N ARG A 72 28.58 -35.43 20.53
CA ARG A 72 28.64 -36.37 19.39
C ARG A 72 27.37 -37.17 19.06
N ARG A 73 26.73 -36.85 17.93
CA ARG A 73 26.33 -37.83 16.91
C ARG A 73 26.43 -37.19 15.54
N SER A 74 27.34 -37.74 14.73
CA SER A 74 27.55 -37.44 13.33
C SER A 74 26.30 -37.84 12.55
N GLY A 75 25.61 -36.84 12.01
CA GLY A 75 24.63 -36.99 10.95
C GLY A 75 24.74 -35.70 10.16
N ALA A 76 25.24 -35.79 8.92
CA ALA A 76 25.27 -34.66 8.01
C ALA A 76 23.83 -34.27 7.67
N ALA A 77 23.21 -33.45 8.52
CA ALA A 77 22.05 -32.68 8.14
C ALA A 77 22.59 -31.58 7.23
N HIS A 78 22.33 -31.72 5.93
CA HIS A 78 22.36 -30.57 5.04
C HIS A 78 21.58 -29.44 5.70
N PRO A 79 22.13 -28.22 5.85
CA PRO A 79 21.33 -27.11 6.31
C PRO A 79 20.21 -26.94 5.30
N GLU A 80 18.95 -27.14 5.72
CA GLU A 80 17.82 -26.74 4.91
C GLU A 80 18.03 -25.27 4.51
N PRO A 81 17.92 -24.91 3.23
CA PRO A 81 18.16 -23.55 2.79
C PRO A 81 17.13 -22.66 3.47
N VAL A 82 17.62 -21.74 4.31
CA VAL A 82 16.80 -20.67 4.89
C VAL A 82 16.15 -19.93 3.71
N PRO A 83 14.82 -19.81 3.66
CA PRO A 83 14.16 -19.14 2.55
C PRO A 83 14.69 -17.71 2.40
N ALA A 84 15.12 -17.37 1.18
CA ALA A 84 15.65 -16.05 0.88
C ALA A 84 14.59 -14.98 1.15
N VAL A 85 15.00 -13.90 1.83
CA VAL A 85 14.15 -12.74 2.10
C VAL A 85 13.69 -12.12 0.77
N LYS A 86 12.39 -11.87 0.62
CA LYS A 86 11.83 -11.19 -0.55
C LYS A 86 11.31 -9.82 -0.12
N MET A 87 11.77 -8.75 -0.76
CA MET A 87 11.26 -7.40 -0.53
C MET A 87 10.00 -7.17 -1.35
N ILE A 88 9.14 -6.27 -0.88
CA ILE A 88 7.94 -5.84 -1.61
C ILE A 88 8.32 -5.18 -2.93
N ASP A 89 7.56 -5.43 -3.98
CA ASP A 89 7.74 -4.71 -5.24
C ASP A 89 7.23 -3.28 -5.08
N LEU A 90 8.05 -2.31 -5.50
CA LEU A 90 7.65 -0.90 -5.51
C LEU A 90 7.20 -0.56 -6.92
N PRO A 91 5.92 -0.17 -7.14
CA PRO A 91 5.39 -0.01 -8.50
C PRO A 91 6.21 0.95 -9.38
N PHE A 92 6.71 2.05 -8.80
CA PHE A 92 7.51 3.02 -9.55
C PHE A 92 8.96 2.61 -9.79
N TYR A 93 9.41 1.44 -9.32
CA TYR A 93 10.79 0.98 -9.44
C TYR A 93 10.83 -0.38 -10.11
N GLN A 94 11.16 -0.38 -11.40
CA GLN A 94 11.40 -1.60 -12.16
C GLN A 94 12.79 -2.14 -11.81
N ALA A 95 12.85 -3.26 -11.10
CA ALA A 95 14.11 -3.93 -10.80
C ALA A 95 14.76 -4.49 -12.08
N LEU A 96 16.02 -4.15 -12.31
CA LEU A 96 16.80 -4.58 -13.48
C LEU A 96 17.89 -5.58 -13.11
N ASP A 97 18.58 -5.33 -12.00
CA ASP A 97 19.59 -6.26 -11.46
C ASP A 97 19.76 -6.07 -9.94
N THR A 98 20.47 -7.01 -9.31
CA THR A 98 20.78 -6.98 -7.87
C THR A 98 22.30 -6.91 -7.64
N LEU A 99 22.77 -5.78 -7.13
CA LEU A 99 24.19 -5.55 -6.85
C LEU A 99 24.62 -6.23 -5.54
N VAL A 100 23.76 -6.13 -4.52
CA VAL A 100 23.93 -6.82 -3.24
C VAL A 100 22.64 -7.56 -2.93
N GLN A 101 22.74 -8.89 -2.86
CA GLN A 101 21.62 -9.76 -2.50
C GLN A 101 21.11 -9.43 -1.09
N PRO A 102 19.83 -9.69 -0.78
CA PRO A 102 19.29 -9.53 0.57
C PRO A 102 20.19 -10.17 1.63
N THR A 103 20.86 -9.34 2.41
CA THR A 103 21.90 -9.73 3.36
C THR A 103 21.48 -9.31 4.76
N ALA A 104 21.49 -10.24 5.71
CA ALA A 104 21.11 -9.97 7.08
C ALA A 104 22.07 -9.00 7.79
N LEU A 105 21.51 -8.01 8.47
CA LEU A 105 22.23 -7.14 9.41
C LEU A 105 22.50 -7.94 10.68
N VAL A 106 23.75 -8.39 10.85
CA VAL A 106 24.20 -9.17 12.00
C VAL A 106 25.08 -8.30 12.88
N SER A 107 24.67 -8.09 14.14
CA SER A 107 25.52 -7.42 15.12
C SER A 107 26.75 -8.27 15.43
N ARG A 108 27.93 -7.64 15.44
CA ARG A 108 29.20 -8.27 15.83
C ARG A 108 29.73 -7.58 17.08
N TYR A 109 30.15 -8.35 18.08
CA TYR A 109 30.72 -7.82 19.34
C TYR A 109 29.86 -6.75 20.02
N CYS A 110 28.53 -6.93 20.00
CA CYS A 110 27.54 -5.96 20.51
C CYS A 110 27.58 -4.58 19.81
N GLN A 111 28.25 -4.48 18.66
CA GLN A 111 28.19 -3.32 17.79
C GLN A 111 27.11 -3.54 16.73
N PHE A 112 26.25 -2.54 16.55
CA PHE A 112 25.18 -2.54 15.55
C PHE A 112 25.67 -1.84 14.29
N ILE A 113 26.73 -2.43 13.72
CA ILE A 113 27.37 -1.98 12.49
C ILE A 113 27.59 -3.17 11.57
N LEU A 114 27.36 -2.97 10.28
CA LEU A 114 27.69 -3.90 9.22
C LEU A 114 28.46 -3.13 8.16
N CYS A 115 29.65 -3.62 7.82
CA CYS A 115 30.41 -3.16 6.66
C CYS A 115 30.35 -4.25 5.59
N CYS A 116 29.77 -3.91 4.45
CA CYS A 116 29.69 -4.76 3.27
C CYS A 116 30.56 -4.16 2.16
N PHE A 117 31.38 -5.00 1.55
CA PHE A 117 32.18 -4.63 0.39
C PHE A 117 31.72 -5.44 -0.81
N PHE A 118 31.59 -4.79 -1.96
CA PHE A 118 31.21 -5.45 -3.21
C PHE A 118 31.87 -4.75 -4.40
N CYS A 119 31.97 -5.44 -5.52
CA CYS A 119 32.39 -4.85 -6.79
C CYS A 119 31.22 -4.89 -7.78
N CYS A 120 31.03 -3.82 -8.53
CA CYS A 120 30.11 -3.86 -9.66
C CYS A 120 30.75 -4.69 -10.78
N CYS A 121 30.15 -5.84 -11.13
CA CYS A 121 30.68 -6.63 -12.24
C CYS A 121 30.56 -5.88 -13.57
N CYS A 122 31.32 -6.28 -14.59
CA CYS A 122 31.28 -5.65 -15.91
C CYS A 122 29.85 -5.60 -16.48
N LYS A 123 29.02 -6.63 -16.23
CA LYS A 123 27.60 -6.65 -16.63
C LYS A 123 26.81 -5.51 -16.00
N HIS A 124 26.97 -5.25 -14.70
CA HIS A 124 26.27 -4.16 -14.01
C HIS A 124 26.68 -2.80 -14.57
N ILE A 125 27.98 -2.59 -14.78
CA ILE A 125 28.53 -1.33 -15.31
C ILE A 125 28.06 -1.10 -16.75
N CYS A 126 28.16 -2.12 -17.62
CA CYS A 126 27.68 -2.04 -19.00
C CYS A 126 26.17 -1.78 -19.06
N CYS A 127 25.38 -2.44 -18.20
CA CYS A 127 23.94 -2.23 -18.12
C CYS A 127 23.61 -0.79 -17.72
N TYR A 128 24.21 -0.29 -16.63
CA TYR A 128 24.02 1.09 -16.18
C TYR A 128 24.40 2.10 -17.28
N ASN A 129 25.59 1.96 -17.87
CA ASN A 129 26.07 2.87 -18.91
C ASN A 129 25.17 2.84 -20.15
N SER A 130 24.72 1.66 -20.58
CA SER A 130 23.79 1.54 -21.71
C SER A 130 22.45 2.21 -21.42
N LEU A 131 21.91 2.01 -20.21
CA LEU A 131 20.65 2.62 -19.80
C LEU A 131 20.74 4.14 -19.71
N VAL A 132 21.82 4.68 -19.15
CA VAL A 132 22.07 6.13 -19.06
C VAL A 132 22.22 6.79 -20.43
N VAL A 133 22.75 6.06 -21.42
CA VAL A 133 22.86 6.56 -22.80
C VAL A 133 21.52 6.56 -23.53
N HIS A 134 20.65 5.58 -23.25
CA HIS A 134 19.39 5.38 -23.98
C HIS A 134 18.13 5.86 -23.25
N SER A 135 18.23 6.18 -21.97
CA SER A 135 17.16 6.71 -21.11
C SER A 135 17.62 7.99 -20.42
N ASP A 136 16.68 8.73 -19.85
CA ASP A 136 17.03 9.84 -18.97
C ASP A 136 17.85 9.30 -17.78
N PRO A 137 19.10 9.77 -17.55
CA PRO A 137 19.95 9.32 -16.45
C PRO A 137 19.28 9.45 -15.08
N TYR A 138 18.40 10.43 -14.90
CA TYR A 138 17.69 10.65 -13.64
C TYR A 138 16.63 9.56 -13.34
N LEU A 139 16.34 8.68 -14.32
CA LEU A 139 15.43 7.55 -14.14
C LEU A 139 16.16 6.26 -13.78
N ILE A 140 17.50 6.20 -13.85
CA ILE A 140 18.26 5.01 -13.50
C ILE A 140 18.88 5.20 -12.12
N LEU A 141 18.37 4.46 -11.14
CA LEU A 141 18.80 4.59 -9.75
C LEU A 141 19.42 3.29 -9.23
N ILE A 142 20.25 3.43 -8.21
CA ILE A 142 20.81 2.33 -7.43
C ILE A 142 20.34 2.51 -5.98
N PRO A 143 19.12 2.07 -5.62
CA PRO A 143 18.64 2.20 -4.26
C PRO A 143 19.20 1.13 -3.30
N CYS A 144 19.54 1.57 -2.10
CA CYS A 144 19.69 0.72 -0.92
C CYS A 144 18.32 0.60 -0.21
N ARG A 145 17.87 -0.65 -0.02
CA ARG A 145 16.60 -0.98 0.64
C ARG A 145 16.86 -1.81 1.88
N THR A 146 16.06 -1.62 2.92
CA THR A 146 16.08 -2.44 4.13
C THR A 146 14.68 -2.98 4.43
N CYS A 147 14.60 -4.17 4.99
CA CYS A 147 13.35 -4.82 5.37
C CYS A 147 13.58 -5.75 6.59
N TYR A 148 12.54 -6.36 7.15
CA TYR A 148 12.74 -7.38 8.19
C TYR A 148 13.31 -8.68 7.61
N THR A 149 13.98 -9.48 8.45
CA THR A 149 14.54 -10.79 8.06
C THR A 149 13.69 -11.97 8.52
N GLU A 150 12.79 -11.77 9.48
CA GLU A 150 12.18 -12.89 10.22
C GLU A 150 10.93 -13.49 9.58
N CYS A 151 10.58 -13.05 8.38
CA CYS A 151 9.27 -13.33 7.82
C CYS A 151 9.35 -14.29 6.65
N VAL A 152 8.54 -15.35 6.73
CA VAL A 152 8.19 -16.15 5.57
C VAL A 152 7.25 -15.31 4.72
N GLY A 153 7.69 -14.86 3.54
CA GLY A 153 6.85 -14.08 2.63
C GLY A 153 7.56 -12.89 2.01
N ILE A 154 6.76 -11.90 1.63
CA ILE A 154 7.18 -10.62 1.04
C ILE A 154 7.21 -9.58 2.15
N GLU A 155 8.33 -8.89 2.31
CA GLU A 155 8.58 -7.90 3.35
C GLU A 155 8.49 -6.48 2.85
N GLU A 156 7.78 -5.63 3.61
CA GLU A 156 7.75 -4.20 3.36
C GLU A 156 9.11 -3.57 3.68
N ASP A 157 9.40 -2.45 2.98
CA ASP A 157 10.57 -1.66 3.30
C ASP A 157 10.44 -1.10 4.72
N GLN A 158 11.47 -1.33 5.51
CA GLN A 158 11.54 -0.89 6.89
C GLN A 158 12.97 -0.58 7.28
N TYR A 159 13.19 0.63 7.78
CA TYR A 159 14.46 0.99 8.40
C TYR A 159 14.60 0.38 9.79
N PRO A 160 15.80 -0.11 10.13
CA PRO A 160 16.19 -0.33 11.51
C PRO A 160 16.07 0.96 12.36
N PRO A 161 15.96 0.84 13.68
CA PRO A 161 16.05 1.99 14.59
C PRO A 161 17.42 2.64 14.50
N ASN A 162 17.49 3.98 14.64
CA ASN A 162 18.73 4.75 14.52
C ASN A 162 19.53 4.45 13.23
N PHE A 163 18.82 4.13 12.13
CA PHE A 163 19.43 3.78 10.87
C PHE A 163 20.28 4.93 10.32
N SER A 164 21.53 4.62 9.96
CA SER A 164 22.43 5.48 9.21
C SER A 164 23.13 4.65 8.15
N LEU A 165 23.27 5.22 6.95
CA LEU A 165 23.89 4.59 5.80
C LEU A 165 25.08 5.44 5.35
N VAL A 166 26.24 4.81 5.21
CA VAL A 166 27.46 5.41 4.68
C VAL A 166 27.90 4.60 3.47
N VAL A 167 28.12 5.26 2.33
CA VAL A 167 28.57 4.64 1.09
C VAL A 167 29.88 5.31 0.68
N ASN A 168 30.95 4.54 0.52
CA ASN A 168 32.27 5.06 0.15
C ASN A 168 32.69 6.27 1.00
N GLU A 169 32.56 6.15 2.33
CA GLU A 169 32.87 7.19 3.32
C GLU A 169 31.90 8.40 3.34
N GLU A 170 30.93 8.45 2.43
CA GLU A 170 29.92 9.51 2.36
C GLU A 170 28.61 9.12 3.06
N VAL A 171 28.16 9.94 4.01
CA VAL A 171 26.89 9.74 4.72
C VAL A 171 25.71 10.05 3.80
N GLN A 172 24.81 9.08 3.65
CA GLN A 172 23.64 9.21 2.79
C GLN A 172 22.49 9.92 3.51
N PRO A 173 21.76 10.82 2.82
CA PRO A 173 20.60 11.49 3.40
C PRO A 173 19.45 10.49 3.59
N VAL A 174 19.09 10.22 4.84
CA VAL A 174 17.95 9.35 5.17
C VAL A 174 16.78 10.20 5.65
N THR A 175 15.67 10.19 4.92
CA THR A 175 14.45 10.89 5.30
C THR A 175 13.58 10.02 6.21
N CYS A 176 13.51 10.37 7.49
CA CYS A 176 12.68 9.63 8.44
C CYS A 176 12.01 10.57 9.47
N ARG A 177 10.69 10.41 9.78
CA ARG A 177 9.90 11.28 10.72
C ARG A 177 9.31 10.59 11.97
N TYR A 178 9.69 10.93 13.22
CA TYR A 178 9.52 10.02 14.38
C TYR A 178 8.17 10.39 14.99
N PRO A 179 7.17 9.48 15.06
CA PRO A 179 5.92 9.80 15.73
C PRO A 179 6.13 10.02 17.23
N SER A 180 7.15 9.37 17.81
CA SER A 180 7.47 9.44 19.22
C SER A 180 8.94 9.12 19.47
N ASN A 181 9.55 9.80 20.43
CA ASN A 181 10.90 9.52 20.92
C ASN A 181 10.89 8.49 22.08
N LYS A 182 9.75 7.85 22.36
CA LYS A 182 9.63 6.87 23.44
C LYS A 182 10.44 5.60 23.13
N PRO A 183 11.39 5.19 24.01
CA PRO A 183 12.07 3.91 23.88
C PRO A 183 11.06 2.76 23.80
N GLY A 184 11.26 1.84 22.86
CA GLY A 184 10.41 0.66 22.66
C GLY A 184 9.19 0.87 21.73
N VAL A 185 8.93 2.09 21.25
CA VAL A 185 7.91 2.32 20.22
C VAL A 185 8.55 2.25 18.84
N GLU A 186 8.06 1.34 18.01
CA GLU A 186 8.53 1.16 16.64
C GLU A 186 8.22 2.41 15.78
N PRO A 187 9.20 2.96 15.04
CA PRO A 187 8.97 4.13 14.21
C PRO A 187 8.00 3.82 13.07
N CYS A 188 6.80 4.41 13.09
CA CYS A 188 5.88 4.39 11.96
C CYS A 188 6.31 5.46 10.95
N ARG A 189 6.87 5.07 9.80
CA ARG A 189 7.46 6.00 8.83
C ARG A 189 7.40 5.43 7.42
N PRO A 190 7.18 6.25 6.37
CA PRO A 190 7.47 5.77 5.03
C PRO A 190 8.96 5.47 4.95
N CYS A 191 9.31 4.20 4.73
CA CYS A 191 10.66 3.76 4.44
C CYS A 191 10.87 3.84 2.93
N ILE A 192 11.25 5.03 2.45
CA ILE A 192 11.55 5.24 1.03
C ILE A 192 12.96 4.68 0.77
N PRO A 193 13.22 3.96 -0.33
CA PRO A 193 14.57 3.51 -0.67
C PRO A 193 15.59 4.65 -0.71
N VAL A 194 16.81 4.43 -0.19
CA VAL A 194 17.88 5.44 -0.22
C VAL A 194 18.60 5.33 -1.55
N ASP A 195 18.53 6.36 -2.38
CA ASP A 195 19.32 6.42 -3.61
C ASP A 195 20.81 6.61 -3.27
N VAL A 196 21.66 5.67 -3.72
CA VAL A 196 23.11 5.73 -3.52
C VAL A 196 23.88 5.90 -4.83
N THR A 197 23.19 6.20 -5.93
CA THR A 197 23.76 6.21 -7.29
C THR A 197 24.97 7.14 -7.39
N SER A 198 24.88 8.35 -6.86
CA SER A 198 25.95 9.36 -6.94
C SER A 198 27.18 9.05 -6.09
N SER A 199 27.04 8.20 -5.08
CA SER A 199 28.12 7.87 -4.14
C SER A 199 28.87 6.59 -4.53
N LEU A 200 28.42 5.89 -5.58
CA LEU A 200 29.09 4.70 -6.10
C LEU A 200 30.09 5.06 -7.20
N ASN A 201 31.25 4.40 -7.18
CA ASN A 201 32.24 4.50 -8.25
C ASN A 201 32.03 3.35 -9.26
N LEU A 202 31.37 3.63 -10.38
CA LEU A 202 31.01 2.62 -11.38
C LEU A 202 32.14 2.28 -12.38
N CYS A 203 33.41 2.48 -11.99
CA CYS A 203 34.60 2.21 -12.81
C CYS A 203 35.43 1.02 -12.29
N ASP A 204 34.79 -0.12 -12.00
CA ASP A 204 35.43 -1.35 -11.49
C ASP A 204 36.25 -1.15 -10.20
N ALA A 205 35.73 -0.30 -9.31
CA ALA A 205 36.27 -0.08 -7.97
C ALA A 205 35.53 -0.94 -6.93
N GLN A 206 36.22 -1.29 -5.85
CA GLN A 206 35.57 -1.85 -4.68
C GLN A 206 34.70 -0.78 -4.02
N GLN A 207 33.42 -1.11 -3.82
CA GLN A 207 32.45 -0.28 -3.12
C GLN A 207 32.36 -0.69 -1.66
N SER A 208 32.04 0.26 -0.78
CA SER A 208 31.77 0.00 0.62
C SER A 208 30.39 0.55 1.02
N VAL A 209 29.61 -0.28 1.69
CA VAL A 209 28.33 0.09 2.32
C VAL A 209 28.45 -0.22 3.80
N SER A 210 28.36 0.81 4.64
CA SER A 210 28.33 0.69 6.09
C SER A 210 26.97 1.10 6.61
N ILE A 211 26.30 0.18 7.30
CA ILE A 211 24.99 0.41 7.91
C ILE A 211 25.15 0.40 9.43
N PHE A 212 24.64 1.43 10.08
CA PHE A 212 24.56 1.56 11.53
C PHE A 212 23.10 1.50 11.95
N TRP A 213 22.80 0.81 13.05
CA TRP A 213 21.44 0.73 13.59
C TRP A 213 21.45 0.58 15.11
N GLY A 214 20.26 0.51 15.72
CA GLY A 214 20.06 0.19 17.14
C GLY A 214 19.35 -1.15 17.32
N ASP A 215 19.58 -1.81 18.45
CA ASP A 215 18.88 -3.05 18.81
C ASP A 215 17.50 -2.80 19.41
N PHE A 216 16.50 -3.37 18.78
CA PHE A 216 15.13 -3.37 19.30
C PHE A 216 14.52 -4.78 19.22
N GLY A 217 15.36 -5.83 19.24
CA GLY A 217 14.91 -7.23 19.27
C GLY A 217 14.29 -7.73 17.96
N LYS A 218 14.54 -7.03 16.85
CA LYS A 218 14.13 -7.41 15.49
C LYS A 218 15.35 -7.57 14.59
N ARG A 219 15.24 -8.45 13.59
CA ARG A 219 16.29 -8.68 12.59
C ARG A 219 15.91 -8.02 11.28
N TYR A 220 16.91 -7.44 10.63
CA TYR A 220 16.77 -6.66 9.41
C TYR A 220 17.72 -7.19 8.34
N SER A 221 17.33 -7.04 7.09
CA SER A 221 18.17 -7.34 5.93
C SER A 221 18.21 -6.12 5.03
N PHE A 222 19.31 -5.95 4.31
CA PHE A 222 19.44 -4.91 3.30
C PHE A 222 19.78 -5.51 1.94
N ALA A 223 19.48 -4.77 0.88
CA ALA A 223 19.85 -5.09 -0.49
C ALA A 223 20.20 -3.81 -1.25
N VAL A 224 21.01 -3.94 -2.30
CA VAL A 224 21.32 -2.85 -3.23
C VAL A 224 20.90 -3.33 -4.61
N LEU A 225 20.01 -2.59 -5.27
CA LEU A 225 19.42 -2.96 -6.54
C LEU A 225 19.77 -1.93 -7.62
N LEU A 226 19.80 -2.35 -8.88
CA LEU A 226 19.75 -1.45 -10.03
C LEU A 226 18.32 -1.40 -10.53
N VAL A 227 17.76 -0.20 -10.63
CA VAL A 227 16.34 -0.01 -10.96
C VAL A 227 16.14 1.09 -12.00
N ARG A 228 15.05 0.98 -12.76
CA ARG A 228 14.52 2.08 -13.57
C ARG A 228 13.26 2.63 -12.93
N VAL A 229 13.23 3.94 -12.71
CA VAL A 229 12.09 4.66 -12.17
C VAL A 229 11.07 4.90 -13.28
N LEU A 230 9.82 4.51 -13.01
CA LEU A 230 8.73 4.67 -13.96
C LEU A 230 7.96 5.98 -13.74
N SER A 231 7.38 6.52 -14.81
CA SER A 231 6.41 7.61 -14.73
C SER A 231 5.00 7.10 -14.34
N ALA A 232 4.11 8.03 -14.00
CA ALA A 232 2.72 7.66 -13.72
C ALA A 232 2.01 7.19 -15.00
N GLU A 233 2.41 7.74 -16.14
CA GLU A 233 1.94 7.43 -17.48
C GLU A 233 2.40 6.04 -17.94
N GLU A 234 3.63 5.67 -17.62
CA GLU A 234 4.16 4.31 -17.87
C GLU A 234 3.43 3.28 -17.02
N LEU A 235 3.21 3.55 -15.73
CA LEU A 235 2.41 2.66 -14.87
C LEU A 235 0.95 2.57 -15.30
N LEU A 236 0.35 3.67 -15.77
CA LEU A 236 -0.99 3.65 -16.33
C LEU A 236 -1.05 2.77 -17.59
N THR A 237 -0.01 2.81 -18.41
CA THR A 237 0.11 1.96 -19.61
C THR A 237 0.18 0.49 -19.22
N GLU A 238 0.93 0.13 -18.18
CA GLU A 238 0.96 -1.24 -17.65
C GLU A 238 -0.39 -1.67 -17.04
N LEU A 239 -1.08 -0.76 -16.35
CA LEU A 239 -2.42 -1.02 -15.81
C LEU A 239 -3.44 -1.29 -16.92
N ARG A 240 -3.41 -0.51 -18.01
CA ARG A 240 -4.27 -0.70 -19.19
C ARG A 240 -4.05 -2.03 -19.90
N LYS A 241 -2.83 -2.58 -19.85
CA LYS A 241 -2.52 -3.89 -20.46
C LYS A 241 -3.05 -5.07 -19.66
N SER A 242 -3.13 -4.94 -18.34
CA SER A 242 -3.28 -6.10 -17.44
C SER A 242 -4.53 -6.09 -16.56
N ALA A 243 -5.17 -4.94 -16.34
CA ALA A 243 -6.16 -4.76 -15.27
C ALA A 243 -7.46 -4.06 -15.73
N VAL A 244 -7.88 -4.29 -16.97
CA VAL A 244 -9.19 -3.82 -17.47
C VAL A 244 -10.27 -4.86 -17.14
N GLU A 245 -11.21 -4.49 -16.26
CA GLU A 245 -12.36 -5.32 -15.89
C GLU A 245 -13.45 -5.13 -16.95
N ARG A 246 -13.96 -6.23 -17.54
CA ARG A 246 -15.02 -6.16 -18.56
C ARG A 246 -16.33 -5.67 -17.95
N ALA A 247 -17.17 -5.00 -18.73
CA ALA A 247 -18.46 -4.48 -18.27
C ALA A 247 -19.35 -5.55 -17.64
N ASP A 248 -19.45 -6.74 -18.23
CA ASP A 248 -20.28 -7.83 -17.69
C ASP A 248 -19.75 -8.40 -16.37
N GLN A 249 -18.42 -8.45 -16.21
CA GLN A 249 -17.78 -8.84 -14.94
C GLN A 249 -18.09 -7.81 -13.85
N ARG A 250 -18.05 -6.52 -14.19
CA ARG A 250 -18.42 -5.45 -13.27
C ARG A 250 -19.87 -5.54 -12.82
N ARG A 251 -20.80 -5.71 -13.79
CA ARG A 251 -22.25 -5.84 -13.52
C ARG A 251 -22.55 -6.99 -12.58
N SER A 252 -22.03 -8.17 -12.88
CA SER A 252 -22.25 -9.37 -12.06
C SER A 252 -21.68 -9.23 -10.64
N ARG A 253 -20.55 -8.55 -10.49
CA ARG A 253 -19.86 -8.44 -9.20
C ARG A 253 -20.41 -7.38 -8.27
N LYS A 254 -20.82 -6.22 -8.80
CA LYS A 254 -21.19 -5.05 -7.98
C LYS A 254 -22.64 -4.60 -8.10
N LEU A 255 -23.37 -5.02 -9.15
CA LEU A 255 -24.76 -4.60 -9.37
C LEU A 255 -25.77 -5.74 -9.14
N HIS A 256 -25.37 -6.98 -9.40
CA HIS A 256 -26.19 -8.14 -9.06
C HIS A 256 -25.91 -8.51 -7.59
N GLY A 257 -26.81 -8.07 -6.71
CA GLY A 257 -26.76 -8.41 -5.28
C GLY A 257 -27.11 -9.87 -5.01
N ASP A 258 -26.82 -10.33 -3.79
CA ASP A 258 -27.31 -11.62 -3.30
C ASP A 258 -28.85 -11.60 -3.27
N PRO A 259 -29.55 -12.52 -3.97
CA PRO A 259 -31.01 -12.56 -4.01
C PRO A 259 -31.67 -12.73 -2.62
N GLU A 260 -30.92 -13.09 -1.58
CA GLU A 260 -31.42 -13.14 -0.19
C GLU A 260 -31.32 -11.82 0.59
N SER A 261 -30.72 -10.76 0.03
CA SER A 261 -30.63 -9.48 0.74
C SER A 261 -31.95 -8.69 0.64
N GLU A 262 -32.77 -8.71 1.70
CA GLU A 262 -34.06 -8.02 1.83
C GLU A 262 -33.97 -6.47 1.81
N ILE A 263 -32.76 -5.91 1.67
CA ILE A 263 -32.52 -4.46 1.60
C ILE A 263 -32.57 -4.01 0.14
N THR A 264 -33.73 -3.57 -0.31
CA THR A 264 -33.89 -2.88 -1.60
C THR A 264 -33.17 -1.52 -1.56
N THR A 265 -31.94 -1.47 -2.06
CA THR A 265 -31.25 -0.18 -2.26
C THR A 265 -32.04 0.60 -3.31
N THR A 266 -32.66 1.71 -2.90
CA THR A 266 -33.67 2.41 -3.71
C THR A 266 -33.09 3.09 -4.94
N ARG A 267 -31.82 3.50 -4.93
CA ARG A 267 -31.09 4.06 -6.09
C ARG A 267 -29.58 3.80 -5.95
N LEU A 268 -28.94 3.40 -7.06
CA LEU A 268 -27.48 3.22 -7.15
C LEU A 268 -26.88 4.29 -8.05
N CYS A 269 -26.62 5.48 -7.50
CA CYS A 269 -26.04 6.58 -8.26
C CYS A 269 -24.51 6.62 -8.16
N VAL A 270 -23.86 7.04 -9.24
CA VAL A 270 -22.39 7.20 -9.34
C VAL A 270 -22.06 8.49 -10.09
N ALA A 271 -21.16 9.28 -9.53
CA ALA A 271 -20.64 10.48 -10.17
C ALA A 271 -19.61 10.13 -11.25
N LEU A 272 -19.69 10.79 -12.40
CA LEU A 272 -18.70 10.73 -13.49
C LEU A 272 -17.51 11.67 -13.25
N THR A 273 -17.53 12.40 -12.13
CA THR A 273 -16.45 13.28 -11.67
C THR A 273 -15.55 12.56 -10.67
N CYS A 274 -14.24 12.70 -10.86
CA CYS A 274 -13.23 12.12 -9.98
C CYS A 274 -13.27 12.78 -8.58
N PRO A 275 -13.43 12.00 -7.48
CA PRO A 275 -13.43 12.55 -6.12
C PRO A 275 -12.08 13.16 -5.72
N LEU A 276 -10.98 12.73 -6.36
CA LEU A 276 -9.64 13.27 -6.13
C LEU A 276 -9.35 14.52 -6.96
N ALA A 277 -9.57 14.43 -8.27
CA ALA A 277 -9.15 15.46 -9.22
C ALA A 277 -10.21 16.56 -9.41
N LYS A 278 -11.45 16.34 -8.96
CA LYS A 278 -12.60 17.26 -9.13
C LYS A 278 -12.89 17.61 -10.59
N MET A 279 -12.50 16.74 -11.50
CA MET A 279 -12.74 16.81 -12.94
C MET A 279 -13.35 15.50 -13.42
N ARG A 280 -13.99 15.52 -14.59
CA ARG A 280 -14.55 14.31 -15.23
C ARG A 280 -13.49 13.22 -15.32
N LEU A 281 -13.86 11.99 -14.95
CA LEU A 281 -12.98 10.82 -15.01
C LEU A 281 -12.49 10.62 -16.45
N SER A 282 -11.18 10.40 -16.62
CA SER A 282 -10.61 9.99 -17.90
C SER A 282 -10.33 8.49 -17.91
N VAL A 283 -9.79 7.96 -16.81
CA VAL A 283 -9.59 6.51 -16.64
C VAL A 283 -10.22 6.07 -15.32
N PRO A 284 -11.48 5.58 -15.34
CA PRO A 284 -12.18 5.19 -14.12
C PRO A 284 -11.52 3.95 -13.50
N CYS A 285 -11.02 4.10 -12.27
CA CYS A 285 -10.31 3.07 -11.57
C CYS A 285 -10.84 2.90 -10.14
N SER A 286 -10.73 1.68 -9.64
CA SER A 286 -10.99 1.33 -8.23
C SER A 286 -10.10 0.16 -7.84
N ALA A 287 -9.89 -0.10 -6.54
CA ALA A 287 -9.29 -1.37 -6.16
C ALA A 287 -10.32 -2.49 -6.26
N ALA A 288 -9.89 -3.69 -6.66
CA ALA A 288 -10.76 -4.86 -6.70
C ALA A 288 -11.41 -5.15 -5.34
N SER A 289 -10.74 -4.84 -4.22
CA SER A 289 -11.27 -5.01 -2.87
C SER A 289 -12.31 -3.96 -2.44
N CYS A 290 -12.54 -2.92 -3.24
CA CYS A 290 -13.50 -1.87 -2.92
C CYS A 290 -14.95 -2.35 -3.13
N ALA A 291 -15.77 -2.21 -2.09
CA ALA A 291 -17.20 -2.53 -2.13
C ALA A 291 -18.05 -1.42 -2.80
N HIS A 292 -17.53 -0.20 -2.91
CA HIS A 292 -18.25 0.92 -3.53
C HIS A 292 -18.20 0.85 -5.07
N LEU A 293 -19.17 1.47 -5.73
CA LEU A 293 -19.23 1.63 -7.19
C LEU A 293 -18.40 2.83 -7.69
N GLN A 294 -18.32 3.91 -6.90
CA GLN A 294 -17.63 5.14 -7.27
C GLN A 294 -16.16 4.88 -7.65
N CYS A 295 -15.77 5.33 -8.84
CA CYS A 295 -14.37 5.27 -9.30
C CYS A 295 -13.63 6.58 -9.01
N PHE A 296 -12.30 6.49 -9.02
CA PHE A 296 -11.37 7.62 -9.05
C PHE A 296 -10.50 7.55 -10.30
N ASP A 297 -9.89 8.66 -10.70
CA ASP A 297 -9.07 8.72 -11.90
C ASP A 297 -7.71 8.03 -11.67
N ALA A 298 -7.39 7.06 -12.53
CA ALA A 298 -6.18 6.25 -12.40
C ALA A 298 -4.90 7.08 -12.50
N LEU A 299 -4.81 8.00 -13.48
CA LEU A 299 -3.59 8.77 -13.71
C LEU A 299 -3.31 9.69 -12.52
N PHE A 300 -4.33 10.41 -12.06
CA PHE A 300 -4.20 11.30 -10.92
C PHE A 300 -3.86 10.53 -9.63
N TYR A 301 -4.45 9.34 -9.42
CA TYR A 301 -4.12 8.47 -8.31
C TYR A 301 -2.66 8.00 -8.33
N LEU A 302 -2.14 7.62 -9.50
CA LEU A 302 -0.73 7.25 -9.68
C LEU A 302 0.20 8.45 -9.43
N GLN A 303 -0.12 9.63 -9.97
CA GLN A 303 0.66 10.86 -9.74
C GLN A 303 0.73 11.24 -8.25
N MET A 304 -0.37 11.10 -7.51
CA MET A 304 -0.39 11.30 -6.06
C MET A 304 0.53 10.30 -5.34
N ASN A 305 0.43 9.02 -5.69
CA ASN A 305 1.26 7.97 -5.09
C ASN A 305 2.74 8.06 -5.46
N LYS A 306 3.08 8.63 -6.63
CA LYS A 306 4.46 8.94 -6.99
C LYS A 306 5.09 9.95 -6.03
N ARG A 307 4.31 10.94 -5.58
CA ARG A 307 4.77 11.97 -4.62
C ARG A 307 4.75 11.46 -3.18
N LYS A 308 3.70 10.75 -2.79
CA LYS A 308 3.52 10.20 -1.45
C LYS A 308 2.83 8.83 -1.55
N PRO A 309 3.58 7.72 -1.53
CA PRO A 309 3.05 6.38 -1.75
C PRO A 309 2.25 5.91 -0.53
N THR A 310 0.97 6.27 -0.48
CA THR A 310 0.04 5.87 0.59
C THR A 310 -0.80 4.66 0.19
N TRP A 311 -0.98 4.45 -1.11
CA TRP A 311 -1.74 3.36 -1.71
C TRP A 311 -3.09 3.12 -1.02
N THR A 312 -3.80 4.21 -0.75
CA THR A 312 -5.06 4.24 -0.01
C THR A 312 -6.18 4.74 -0.90
N CYS A 313 -7.30 4.02 -0.95
CA CYS A 313 -8.44 4.37 -1.77
C CYS A 313 -9.04 5.71 -1.31
N PRO A 314 -9.21 6.70 -2.20
CA PRO A 314 -9.72 8.03 -1.84
C PRO A 314 -11.23 8.08 -1.58
N VAL A 315 -11.94 6.97 -1.80
CA VAL A 315 -13.40 6.89 -1.61
C VAL A 315 -13.74 6.22 -0.28
N CYS A 316 -12.98 5.20 0.14
CA CYS A 316 -13.30 4.40 1.32
C CYS A 316 -12.14 4.21 2.30
N ASP A 317 -10.99 4.86 2.06
CA ASP A 317 -9.79 4.83 2.89
C ASP A 317 -9.18 3.43 3.14
N LYS A 318 -9.63 2.41 2.39
CA LYS A 318 -9.07 1.05 2.44
C LYS A 318 -7.81 0.93 1.58
N PRO A 319 -6.94 -0.07 1.85
CA PRO A 319 -5.77 -0.34 1.01
C PRO A 319 -6.13 -0.59 -0.45
N ALA A 320 -5.46 0.13 -1.34
CA ALA A 320 -5.59 0.08 -2.79
C ALA A 320 -4.19 0.07 -3.45
N PRO A 321 -3.38 -0.99 -3.22
CA PRO A 321 -2.07 -1.13 -3.86
C PRO A 321 -2.20 -1.24 -5.38
N PHE A 322 -1.16 -0.85 -6.11
CA PHE A 322 -1.12 -0.90 -7.57
C PHE A 322 -1.58 -2.26 -8.13
N SER A 323 -1.12 -3.36 -7.53
CA SER A 323 -1.46 -4.73 -7.93
C SER A 323 -2.94 -5.10 -7.82
N HIS A 324 -3.74 -4.33 -7.08
CA HIS A 324 -5.18 -4.55 -6.90
C HIS A 324 -6.03 -3.52 -7.67
N LEU A 325 -5.41 -2.54 -8.34
CA LEU A 325 -6.15 -1.57 -9.12
C LEU A 325 -6.78 -2.26 -10.33
N VAL A 326 -8.01 -1.86 -10.65
CA VAL A 326 -8.76 -2.31 -11.82
C VAL A 326 -9.39 -1.11 -12.50
N ILE A 327 -9.28 -1.05 -13.82
CA ILE A 327 -9.98 -0.09 -14.67
C ILE A 327 -11.40 -0.62 -14.89
N ASP A 328 -12.39 0.20 -14.58
CA ASP A 328 -13.80 -0.13 -14.72
C ASP A 328 -14.22 0.00 -16.19
N GLY A 329 -14.32 -1.13 -16.90
CA GLY A 329 -14.74 -1.14 -18.30
C GLY A 329 -16.18 -0.66 -18.49
N LEU A 330 -17.09 -0.94 -17.55
CA LEU A 330 -18.48 -0.47 -17.63
C LEU A 330 -18.52 1.06 -17.55
N LEU A 331 -17.87 1.65 -16.55
CA LEU A 331 -17.87 3.10 -16.40
C LEU A 331 -17.07 3.78 -17.53
N SER A 332 -16.08 3.10 -18.11
CA SER A 332 -15.36 3.59 -19.30
C SER A 332 -16.30 3.71 -20.51
N GLU A 333 -17.08 2.67 -20.81
CA GLU A 333 -18.09 2.69 -21.87
C GLU A 333 -19.13 3.81 -21.65
N ILE A 334 -19.55 4.03 -20.39
CA ILE A 334 -20.48 5.09 -20.04
C ILE A 334 -19.87 6.48 -20.29
N LEU A 335 -18.62 6.69 -19.87
CA LEU A 335 -17.91 7.96 -20.09
C LEU A 335 -17.75 8.28 -21.58
N ASP A 336 -17.52 7.26 -22.42
CA ASP A 336 -17.41 7.41 -23.88
C ASP A 336 -18.77 7.69 -24.55
N SER A 337 -19.87 7.19 -23.98
CA SER A 337 -21.23 7.37 -24.50
C SER A 337 -21.96 8.62 -24.01
N THR A 338 -21.41 9.33 -23.02
CA THR A 338 -22.01 10.53 -22.42
C THR A 338 -21.16 11.77 -22.69
N ASP A 339 -21.83 12.90 -22.92
CA ASP A 339 -21.13 14.17 -23.08
C ASP A 339 -20.70 14.76 -21.73
N GLY A 340 -20.00 15.91 -21.79
CA GLY A 340 -19.50 16.59 -20.59
C GLY A 340 -20.59 17.21 -19.70
N SER A 341 -21.86 17.23 -20.11
CA SER A 341 -22.96 17.78 -19.31
C SER A 341 -23.52 16.80 -18.28
N VAL A 342 -23.32 15.49 -18.50
CA VAL A 342 -23.74 14.45 -17.56
C VAL A 342 -22.72 14.31 -16.44
N GLU A 343 -23.12 14.68 -15.23
CA GLU A 343 -22.26 14.60 -14.03
C GLU A 343 -22.48 13.32 -13.21
N GLU A 344 -23.66 12.71 -13.30
CA GLU A 344 -24.06 11.56 -12.49
C GLU A 344 -24.95 10.61 -13.29
N ILE A 345 -24.84 9.31 -12.99
CA ILE A 345 -25.67 8.25 -13.57
C ILE A 345 -26.34 7.43 -12.46
N GLU A 346 -27.46 6.80 -12.79
CA GLU A 346 -28.14 5.82 -11.95
C GLU A 346 -28.08 4.45 -12.61
N TYR A 347 -27.58 3.45 -11.90
CA TYR A 347 -27.68 2.05 -12.30
C TYR A 347 -29.06 1.49 -11.96
N LEU A 348 -29.68 0.82 -12.93
CA LEU A 348 -30.98 0.19 -12.82
C LEU A 348 -30.84 -1.29 -12.42
N ALA A 349 -31.93 -1.88 -11.92
CA ALA A 349 -31.94 -3.26 -11.40
C ALA A 349 -31.65 -4.32 -12.48
N ASP A 350 -31.90 -4.01 -13.75
CA ASP A 350 -31.56 -4.86 -14.90
C ASP A 350 -30.10 -4.72 -15.35
N GLY A 351 -29.30 -3.89 -14.66
CA GLY A 351 -27.90 -3.61 -14.98
C GLY A 351 -27.70 -2.58 -16.08
N SER A 352 -28.78 -1.98 -16.61
CA SER A 352 -28.71 -0.79 -17.45
C SER A 352 -28.46 0.48 -16.62
N TRP A 353 -28.31 1.63 -17.26
CA TRP A 353 -28.04 2.90 -16.59
C TRP A 353 -28.72 4.06 -17.31
N ARG A 354 -28.93 5.16 -16.58
CA ARG A 354 -29.45 6.42 -17.16
C ARG A 354 -28.75 7.64 -16.54
N PRO A 355 -28.63 8.77 -17.26
CA PRO A 355 -28.19 10.04 -16.69
C PRO A 355 -29.14 10.53 -15.59
N VAL A 356 -28.60 11.07 -14.50
CA VAL A 356 -29.37 11.77 -13.47
C VAL A 356 -29.52 13.23 -13.88
N GLY A 357 -30.75 13.77 -13.81
CA GLY A 357 -31.02 15.18 -14.14
C GLY A 357 -31.30 15.49 -15.63
N GLY A 358 -31.49 14.46 -16.47
CA GLY A 358 -32.09 14.61 -17.80
C GLY A 358 -33.56 15.06 -17.72
N GLN A 359 -34.08 15.67 -18.78
CA GLN A 359 -35.40 16.35 -18.83
C GLN A 359 -36.61 15.53 -18.34
N GLU A 360 -36.50 14.21 -18.19
CA GLU A 360 -37.61 13.32 -17.77
C GLU A 360 -38.02 13.49 -16.28
N ASP A 361 -37.14 13.94 -15.38
CA ASP A 361 -37.52 14.22 -13.98
C ASP A 361 -38.38 15.50 -13.84
N GLN A 362 -38.38 16.37 -14.85
CA GLN A 362 -39.33 17.50 -14.91
C GLN A 362 -40.73 17.06 -15.33
N GLU A 363 -40.89 15.87 -15.92
CA GLU A 363 -42.19 15.39 -16.39
C GLU A 363 -42.90 14.55 -15.32
N LEU A 364 -42.13 13.86 -14.47
CA LEU A 364 -42.67 13.16 -13.29
C LEU A 364 -43.09 14.13 -12.16
N SER A 365 -42.47 15.31 -12.07
CA SER A 365 -42.86 16.40 -11.16
C SER A 365 -44.02 17.25 -11.68
N ARG A 366 -44.41 17.10 -12.96
CA ARG A 366 -45.56 17.78 -13.59
C ARG A 366 -46.85 16.95 -13.62
N ARG A 367 -46.85 15.75 -13.05
CA ARG A 367 -48.10 14.99 -12.87
C ARG A 367 -48.91 15.66 -11.75
N PRO A 368 -50.15 16.11 -11.99
CA PRO A 368 -50.97 16.68 -10.94
C PRO A 368 -51.23 15.58 -9.90
N LEU A 369 -50.81 15.85 -8.66
CA LEU A 369 -51.17 15.04 -7.50
C LEU A 369 -52.71 14.97 -7.46
N CYS A 370 -53.23 13.76 -7.54
CA CYS A 370 -54.65 13.49 -7.38
C CYS A 370 -55.14 14.06 -6.04
N HIS A 371 -56.30 14.73 -6.10
CA HIS A 371 -57.00 15.32 -4.96
C HIS A 371 -57.14 14.31 -3.81
N ILE A 372 -56.54 14.63 -2.66
CA ILE A 372 -57.06 14.23 -1.36
C ILE A 372 -57.39 15.52 -0.62
N SER A 373 -58.66 15.65 -0.28
CA SER A 373 -59.30 16.77 0.37
C SER A 373 -58.78 17.02 1.78
N GLY A 374 -58.47 18.29 2.08
CA GLY A 374 -58.50 18.86 3.41
C GLY A 374 -57.16 18.87 4.15
N VAL A 375 -56.48 20.02 4.13
CA VAL A 375 -56.14 20.87 5.29
C VAL A 375 -55.29 22.03 4.76
N SER A 376 -55.78 23.26 4.94
CA SER A 376 -55.10 24.50 4.54
C SER A 376 -54.07 24.90 5.59
N PHE A 377 -52.83 25.20 5.17
CA PHE A 377 -51.91 26.04 5.93
C PHE A 377 -51.25 27.02 4.96
N ASP A 378 -51.56 28.31 5.14
CA ASP A 378 -50.92 29.43 4.45
C ASP A 378 -49.56 29.73 5.08
N PHE A 379 -48.52 29.93 4.27
CA PHE A 379 -47.48 30.95 4.49
C PHE A 379 -46.90 31.40 3.13
N PRO A 380 -46.46 32.67 3.00
CA PRO A 380 -46.61 33.47 1.78
C PRO A 380 -45.43 33.40 0.82
N ALA A 381 -45.73 33.69 -0.45
CA ALA A 381 -44.80 33.83 -1.56
C ALA A 381 -43.94 35.10 -1.48
N ALA A 382 -42.67 34.97 -1.84
CA ALA A 382 -41.82 36.04 -2.39
C ALA A 382 -40.59 35.39 -3.04
N ALA A 383 -39.96 35.89 -4.09
CA ALA A 383 -40.30 36.79 -5.17
C ALA A 383 -39.17 36.54 -6.20
N SER A 384 -39.50 36.43 -7.48
CA SER A 384 -38.48 36.34 -8.53
C SER A 384 -37.76 37.67 -8.66
N LEU A 385 -36.43 37.64 -8.74
CA LEU A 385 -35.68 38.69 -9.44
C LEU A 385 -34.64 38.06 -10.37
N ARG A 386 -34.97 38.06 -11.66
CA ARG A 386 -33.99 38.08 -12.75
C ARG A 386 -33.49 39.51 -12.91
N SER A 387 -32.18 39.72 -12.88
CA SER A 387 -31.51 40.76 -13.66
C SER A 387 -30.01 40.42 -13.77
N ARG A 388 -29.57 40.06 -14.99
CA ARG A 388 -28.73 40.88 -15.90
C ARG A 388 -27.21 40.65 -15.69
N LEU A 389 -26.61 39.89 -16.61
CA LEU A 389 -25.17 39.90 -16.97
C LEU A 389 -24.84 41.22 -17.71
N PRO A 390 -23.56 41.62 -17.92
CA PRO A 390 -22.75 41.08 -19.04
C PRO A 390 -21.21 41.08 -18.77
N PRO A 391 -20.35 40.94 -19.80
CA PRO A 391 -19.32 39.91 -20.03
C PRO A 391 -17.95 40.28 -19.39
N TRP A 392 -16.85 39.53 -19.49
CA TRP A 392 -15.80 39.63 -20.53
C TRP A 392 -14.76 38.53 -20.31
N SER A 393 -14.31 37.99 -21.43
CA SER A 393 -13.03 37.32 -21.63
C SER A 393 -11.84 38.10 -21.05
N SER A 394 -10.98 37.41 -20.31
CA SER A 394 -9.52 37.44 -20.51
C SER A 394 -8.83 36.34 -19.69
N PHE A 395 -8.13 35.49 -20.43
CA PHE A 395 -7.01 34.69 -19.97
C PHE A 395 -6.05 35.53 -19.09
N SER A 396 -5.36 34.87 -18.15
CA SER A 396 -4.24 35.38 -17.33
C SER A 396 -4.56 35.91 -15.93
N VAL A 397 -5.25 35.14 -15.08
CA VAL A 397 -5.04 35.21 -13.60
C VAL A 397 -5.26 33.82 -12.98
N PHE A 398 -4.34 32.88 -13.18
CA PHE A 398 -4.33 31.61 -12.42
C PHE A 398 -2.94 31.13 -12.01
N LEU A 399 -1.96 32.05 -11.94
CA LEU A 399 -0.58 31.73 -11.54
C LEU A 399 -0.06 32.45 -10.29
N SER A 400 -0.93 33.11 -9.50
CA SER A 400 -0.48 33.87 -8.32
C SER A 400 -1.08 33.44 -6.98
N TYR A 401 -1.82 32.33 -6.93
CA TYR A 401 -2.39 31.81 -5.66
C TYR A 401 -1.77 30.49 -5.16
N TRP A 402 -0.71 29.98 -5.80
CA TRP A 402 -0.01 28.76 -5.34
C TRP A 402 1.30 29.05 -4.56
N HIS A 403 1.77 30.29 -4.47
CA HIS A 403 3.08 30.59 -3.86
C HIS A 403 3.07 31.10 -2.40
N HIS A 404 1.92 31.05 -1.71
CA HIS A 404 1.78 31.63 -0.36
C HIS A 404 1.51 30.64 0.79
N PHE A 405 1.96 29.38 0.67
CA PHE A 405 1.87 28.41 1.76
C PHE A 405 3.16 27.60 2.01
N THR A 406 4.32 28.24 1.93
CA THR A 406 5.57 27.75 2.59
C THR A 406 6.47 28.93 2.95
N CYS A 407 6.21 29.60 4.06
CA CYS A 407 7.20 30.37 4.83
C CYS A 407 6.56 30.84 6.14
N ASN A 408 6.57 29.96 7.15
CA ASN A 408 6.77 30.35 8.55
C ASN A 408 6.69 29.10 9.44
N ILE A 409 7.81 28.75 10.05
CA ILE A 409 8.01 28.50 11.49
C ILE A 409 9.31 27.68 11.60
N SER A 410 10.41 28.43 11.62
CA SER A 410 11.59 28.10 12.42
C SER A 410 11.63 29.13 13.54
N MET A 411 11.35 28.68 14.76
CA MET A 411 11.96 29.16 16.00
C MET A 411 12.00 27.98 16.97
#